data_AF-A0A2W4IYW5-F1
#
_entry.id   AF-A0A2W4IYW5-F1
#
_cell.length_a   1.000
_cell.length_b   1.000
_cell.length_c   1.000
_cell.angle_alpha   90.00
_cell.angle_beta   90.00
_cell.angle_gamma   90.00
#
_symmetry.space_group_name_H-M   'P 1'
#
loop_
_entity.id
_entity.type
_entity.pdbx_description
1 polymer ?
#
loop_
_entity_poly.entity_id
_entity_poly.type
_entity_poly.pdbx_seq_one_letter_code
_entity_poly.pdbx_strand_id
1 'polypeptide(L)'
;SDLDPAAKFRAAFLTHVSTNFEIGGASTARLFLLDWRYLTGKELEHVLQLRRAYEKLWDDLLEEGVAAGVFRKDMDTHMTRLVPISVANWAIMWFDPNGPRSVEEVFGKVADEMLQGFLAR
;
A
#
# COMPACT_ATOMS: atom_id res chain seq x y z
N SER A 1 -15.58 -3.48 -7.16
CA SER A 1 -16.12 -3.36 -5.79
C SER A 1 -16.98 -2.12 -5.76
N ASP A 2 -18.15 -2.20 -5.11
CA ASP A 2 -19.14 -1.11 -5.01
C ASP A 2 -18.87 -0.18 -3.81
N LEU A 3 -17.75 -0.39 -3.11
CA LEU A 3 -17.30 0.47 -2.02
C LEU A 3 -16.98 1.88 -2.55
N ASP A 4 -17.17 2.89 -1.70
CA ASP A 4 -16.66 4.22 -2.00
C ASP A 4 -15.11 4.21 -2.05
N PRO A 5 -14.48 5.15 -2.78
CA PRO A 5 -13.03 5.23 -2.92
C PRO A 5 -12.24 5.29 -1.60
N ALA A 6 -12.76 5.92 -0.54
CA ALA A 6 -12.07 5.99 0.75
C ALA A 6 -12.08 4.62 1.46
N ALA A 7 -13.19 3.91 1.43
CA ALA A 7 -13.30 2.55 1.92
C ALA A 7 -12.42 1.58 1.12
N LYS A 8 -12.35 1.73 -0.21
CA LYS A 8 -11.43 0.98 -1.07
C LYS A 8 -9.98 1.22 -0.70
N PHE A 9 -9.59 2.48 -0.47
CA PHE A 9 -8.24 2.85 -0.02
C PHE A 9 -7.89 2.18 1.31
N ARG A 10 -8.77 2.30 2.31
CA ARG A 10 -8.55 1.69 3.63
C ARG A 10 -8.36 0.18 3.50
N ALA A 11 -9.21 -0.49 2.74
CA ALA A 11 -9.13 -1.94 2.51
C ALA A 11 -7.85 -2.35 1.76
N ALA A 12 -7.47 -1.62 0.70
CA ALA A 12 -6.26 -1.89 -0.08
C ALA A 12 -5.00 -1.75 0.78
N PHE A 13 -4.91 -0.70 1.60
CA PHE A 13 -3.80 -0.49 2.51
C PHE A 13 -3.69 -1.59 3.56
N LEU A 14 -4.80 -1.92 4.24
CA LEU A 14 -4.82 -2.99 5.24
C LEU A 14 -4.47 -4.36 4.65
N THR A 15 -4.92 -4.62 3.42
CA THR A 15 -4.59 -5.86 2.71
C THR A 15 -3.09 -5.93 2.44
N HIS A 16 -2.47 -4.87 1.91
CA HIS A 16 -1.02 -4.83 1.68
C HIS A 16 -0.23 -5.05 2.97
N VAL A 17 -0.63 -4.40 4.07
CA VAL A 17 0.08 -4.59 5.33
C VAL A 17 -0.10 -6.01 5.86
N SER A 18 -1.32 -6.56 5.82
CA SER A 18 -1.62 -7.87 6.40
C SER A 18 -0.88 -8.99 5.67
N THR A 19 -0.79 -8.93 4.33
CA THR A 19 -0.09 -9.96 3.53
C THR A 19 1.41 -10.04 3.85
N ASN A 20 2.01 -8.95 4.34
CA ASN A 20 3.39 -8.96 4.80
C ASN A 20 3.61 -9.82 6.06
N PHE A 21 2.56 -10.15 6.82
CA PHE A 21 2.64 -10.91 8.06
C PHE A 21 1.96 -12.30 7.99
N GLU A 22 1.38 -12.65 6.85
CA GLU A 22 0.91 -14.01 6.58
C GLU A 22 2.08 -15.01 6.54
N ILE A 23 1.80 -16.31 6.74
CA ILE A 23 2.84 -17.36 6.81
C ILE A 23 3.72 -17.33 5.56
N GLY A 24 5.02 -17.06 5.74
CA GLY A 24 5.99 -16.92 4.64
C GLY A 24 6.04 -15.51 4.01
N GLY A 25 5.07 -14.65 4.30
CA GLY A 25 4.97 -13.27 3.83
C GLY A 25 6.11 -12.38 4.34
N ALA A 26 6.48 -12.48 5.61
CA ALA A 26 7.51 -11.63 6.19
C ALA A 26 8.91 -11.89 5.63
N SER A 27 9.27 -13.17 5.45
CA SER A 27 10.56 -13.56 4.85
C SER A 27 10.59 -13.22 3.36
N THR A 28 9.51 -13.48 2.64
CA THR A 28 9.39 -13.17 1.21
C THR A 28 9.40 -11.66 0.99
N ALA A 29 8.59 -10.87 1.70
CA ALA A 29 8.57 -9.42 1.62
C ALA A 29 9.91 -8.79 1.99
N ARG A 30 10.60 -9.30 3.02
CA ARG A 30 11.93 -8.82 3.41
C ARG A 30 12.99 -9.10 2.33
N LEU A 31 13.03 -10.31 1.78
CA LEU A 31 13.91 -10.67 0.65
C LEU A 31 13.56 -9.84 -0.59
N PHE A 32 12.27 -9.70 -0.92
CA PHE A 32 11.82 -8.90 -2.06
C PHE A 32 12.12 -7.41 -1.91
N LEU A 33 12.05 -6.83 -0.71
CA LEU A 33 12.34 -5.41 -0.51
C LEU A 33 13.83 -5.10 -0.54
N LEU A 34 14.66 -6.01 -0.04
CA LEU A 34 16.08 -5.77 0.13
C LEU A 34 16.91 -6.30 -1.04
N ASP A 35 16.54 -7.45 -1.60
CA ASP A 35 17.41 -8.24 -2.48
C ASP A 35 17.02 -8.21 -3.97
N TRP A 36 15.84 -7.70 -4.33
CA TRP A 36 15.43 -7.57 -5.74
C TRP A 36 16.42 -6.75 -6.58
N ARG A 37 17.16 -5.83 -5.94
CA ARG A 37 18.22 -5.02 -6.55
C ARG A 37 19.42 -5.84 -7.02
N TYR A 38 19.55 -7.08 -6.56
CA TYR A 38 20.59 -8.01 -7.01
C TYR A 38 20.12 -8.93 -8.16
N LEU A 39 18.83 -8.86 -8.54
CA LEU A 39 18.35 -9.58 -9.73
C LEU A 39 18.89 -8.92 -11.00
N THR A 40 19.11 -9.73 -12.03
CA THR A 40 19.56 -9.26 -13.35
C THR A 40 18.76 -9.96 -14.44
N GLY A 41 18.88 -9.51 -15.69
CA GLY A 41 18.26 -10.20 -16.83
C GLY A 41 16.74 -10.30 -16.74
N LYS A 42 16.21 -11.49 -17.05
CA LYS A 42 14.76 -11.74 -17.20
C LYS A 42 14.03 -11.66 -15.86
N GLU A 43 14.68 -12.05 -14.78
CA GLU A 43 14.14 -12.05 -13.42
C GLU A 43 13.91 -10.62 -12.92
N LEU A 44 14.87 -9.72 -13.18
CA LEU A 44 14.71 -8.29 -12.88
C LEU A 44 13.56 -7.69 -13.68
N GLU A 45 13.49 -7.99 -14.98
CA GLU A 45 12.42 -7.47 -15.85
C GLU A 45 11.04 -7.93 -15.35
N HIS A 46 10.91 -9.20 -14.99
CA HIS A 46 9.67 -9.74 -14.44
C HIS A 46 9.24 -9.05 -13.14
N VAL A 47 10.16 -8.87 -12.19
CA VAL A 47 9.87 -8.16 -10.93
C VAL A 47 9.46 -6.71 -11.17
N LEU A 48 10.13 -6.02 -12.09
CA LEU A 48 9.77 -4.64 -12.44
C LEU A 48 8.39 -4.56 -13.11
N GLN A 49 8.00 -5.56 -13.92
CA GLN A 49 6.65 -5.63 -14.49
C GLN A 49 5.59 -5.80 -13.40
N LEU A 50 5.81 -6.73 -12.45
CA LEU A 50 4.90 -6.92 -11.31
C LEU A 50 4.78 -5.66 -10.46
N ARG A 51 5.91 -4.99 -10.17
CA ARG A 51 5.91 -3.72 -9.44
C ARG A 51 5.10 -2.66 -10.17
N ARG A 52 5.31 -2.46 -11.48
CA ARG A 52 4.56 -1.47 -12.26
C ARG A 52 3.06 -1.77 -12.27
N ALA A 53 2.68 -3.04 -12.42
CA ALA A 53 1.28 -3.44 -12.35
C ALA A 53 0.66 -3.12 -10.99
N TYR A 54 1.39 -3.40 -9.90
CA TYR A 54 0.95 -3.09 -8.55
C TYR A 54 0.82 -1.58 -8.29
N GLU A 55 1.81 -0.78 -8.72
CA GLU A 55 1.77 0.68 -8.60
C GLU A 55 0.60 1.27 -9.40
N LYS A 56 0.30 0.71 -10.58
CA LYS A 56 -0.85 1.12 -11.38
C LYS A 56 -2.19 0.89 -10.67
N LEU A 57 -2.33 -0.19 -9.90
CA LEU A 57 -3.56 -0.41 -9.11
C LEU A 57 -3.79 0.70 -8.08
N TRP A 58 -2.72 1.23 -7.49
CA TRP A 58 -2.79 2.36 -6.57
C TRP A 58 -3.12 3.67 -7.28
N ASP A 59 -2.46 3.93 -8.41
CA ASP A 59 -2.74 5.11 -9.23
C ASP A 59 -4.22 5.14 -9.65
N ASP A 60 -4.72 4.04 -10.21
CA ASP A 60 -6.11 3.91 -10.67
C ASP A 60 -7.12 4.14 -9.54
N LEU A 61 -6.86 3.61 -8.34
CA LEU A 61 -7.71 3.79 -7.16
C LEU A 61 -7.76 5.26 -6.71
N LEU A 62 -6.62 5.94 -6.67
CA LEU A 62 -6.55 7.34 -6.26
C LEU A 62 -7.21 8.24 -7.32
N GLU A 63 -6.98 7.97 -8.61
CA GLU A 63 -7.62 8.66 -9.73
C GLU A 63 -9.14 8.48 -9.69
N GLU A 64 -9.64 7.27 -9.40
CA GLU A 64 -11.07 7.01 -9.21
C GLU A 64 -11.64 7.92 -8.12
N GLY A 65 -10.96 8.03 -6.97
CA GLY A 65 -11.39 8.87 -5.86
C GLY A 65 -11.38 10.37 -6.18
N VAL A 66 -10.41 10.84 -6.96
CA VAL A 66 -10.37 12.23 -7.44
C VAL A 66 -11.51 12.49 -8.43
N ALA A 67 -11.74 11.58 -9.38
CA ALA A 67 -12.81 11.70 -10.37
C ALA A 67 -14.21 11.68 -9.72
N ALA A 68 -14.39 10.89 -8.67
CA ALA A 68 -15.62 10.83 -7.87
C ALA A 68 -15.81 12.04 -6.95
N GLY A 69 -14.81 12.93 -6.83
CA GLY A 69 -14.84 14.07 -5.90
C GLY A 69 -14.69 13.70 -4.43
N VAL A 70 -14.30 12.45 -4.14
CA VAL A 70 -14.06 11.96 -2.77
C VAL A 70 -12.69 12.41 -2.27
N PHE A 71 -11.67 12.37 -3.13
CA PHE A 71 -10.35 12.92 -2.85
C PHE A 71 -10.19 14.32 -3.44
N ARG A 72 -9.23 15.09 -2.90
CA ARG A 72 -8.98 16.46 -3.38
C ARG A 72 -8.62 16.49 -4.86
N LYS A 73 -9.17 17.48 -5.57
CA LYS A 73 -8.93 17.71 -7.00
C LYS A 73 -7.48 18.04 -7.36
N ASP A 74 -6.70 18.55 -6.40
CA ASP A 74 -5.29 18.93 -6.57
C ASP A 74 -4.32 17.82 -6.15
N MET A 75 -4.82 16.61 -5.84
CA MET A 75 -3.99 15.48 -5.48
C MET A 75 -3.15 14.99 -6.66
N ASP A 76 -1.83 14.97 -6.48
CA ASP A 76 -0.93 14.20 -7.34
C ASP A 76 -0.99 12.72 -6.92
N THR A 77 -1.68 11.90 -7.70
CA THR A 77 -1.93 10.48 -7.40
C THR A 77 -0.64 9.66 -7.39
N HIS A 78 0.27 9.93 -8.33
CA HIS A 78 1.58 9.28 -8.44
C HIS A 78 2.49 9.56 -7.25
N MET A 79 2.52 10.81 -6.77
CA MET A 79 3.26 11.14 -5.55
C MET A 79 2.57 10.57 -4.31
N THR A 80 1.24 10.66 -4.25
CA THR A 80 0.45 10.25 -3.08
C THR A 80 0.56 8.76 -2.81
N ARG A 81 0.55 7.90 -3.85
CA ARG A 81 0.67 6.44 -3.68
C ARG A 81 1.96 5.99 -3.00
N LEU A 82 3.02 6.81 -3.01
CA LEU A 82 4.29 6.46 -2.39
C LEU A 82 4.15 6.30 -0.88
N VAL A 83 3.25 7.07 -0.25
CA VAL A 83 3.02 7.09 1.20
C VAL A 83 2.48 5.75 1.71
N PRO A 84 1.29 5.26 1.28
CA PRO A 84 0.77 3.97 1.75
C PRO A 84 1.70 2.80 1.43
N ILE A 85 2.27 2.77 0.23
CA ILE A 85 3.22 1.71 -0.17
C ILE A 85 4.45 1.71 0.75
N SER A 86 5.03 2.87 1.05
CA SER A 86 6.23 2.97 1.89
C SER A 86 5.95 2.55 3.33
N VAL A 87 4.82 2.98 3.89
CA VAL A 87 4.43 2.59 5.25
C VAL A 87 4.21 1.09 5.35
N ALA A 88 3.47 0.50 4.40
CA ALA A 88 3.22 -0.94 4.38
C ALA A 88 4.52 -1.74 4.21
N ASN A 89 5.39 -1.31 3.30
CA ASN A 89 6.69 -1.95 3.10
C ASN A 89 7.61 -1.85 4.32
N TRP A 90 7.57 -0.75 5.07
CA TRP A 90 8.41 -0.59 6.26
C TRP A 90 7.87 -1.30 7.50
N ALA A 91 6.57 -1.64 7.53
CA ALA A 91 5.92 -2.32 8.65
C ALA A 91 6.69 -3.57 9.12
N ILE A 92 7.21 -4.38 8.18
CA ILE A 92 7.96 -5.61 8.48
C ILE A 92 9.25 -5.41 9.28
N MET A 93 9.74 -4.17 9.36
CA MET A 93 10.97 -3.84 10.06
C MET A 93 10.74 -3.62 11.56
N TRP A 94 9.53 -3.26 11.98
CA TRP A 94 9.28 -2.77 13.34
C TRP A 94 7.98 -3.27 13.98
N PHE A 95 6.98 -3.70 13.21
CA PHE A 95 5.70 -4.15 13.74
C PHE A 95 5.78 -5.62 14.18
N ASP A 96 5.33 -5.90 15.40
CA ASP A 96 5.20 -7.25 15.95
C ASP A 96 3.73 -7.70 15.89
N PRO A 97 3.37 -8.64 14.99
CA PRO A 97 1.99 -9.12 14.87
C PRO A 97 1.51 -9.96 16.07
N ASN A 98 2.43 -10.43 16.93
CA ASN A 98 2.09 -11.15 18.17
C ASN A 98 2.07 -10.23 19.40
N GLY A 99 2.28 -8.93 19.19
CA GLY A 99 2.27 -7.92 20.24
C GLY A 99 0.85 -7.60 20.75
N PRO A 100 0.73 -6.60 21.64
CA PRO A 100 -0.55 -6.25 22.28
C PRO A 100 -1.54 -5.53 21.35
N ARG A 101 -1.15 -5.21 20.11
CA ARG A 101 -1.97 -4.52 19.12
C ARG A 101 -2.00 -5.30 17.82
N SER A 102 -3.18 -5.46 17.24
CA SER A 102 -3.36 -6.10 15.94
C SER A 102 -2.94 -5.20 14.77
N VAL A 103 -2.70 -5.81 13.60
CA VAL A 103 -2.46 -5.09 12.33
C VAL A 103 -3.60 -4.11 12.05
N GLU A 104 -4.85 -4.57 12.17
CA GLU A 104 -6.04 -3.75 11.92
C GLU A 104 -6.11 -2.53 12.85
N GLU A 105 -5.79 -2.69 14.15
CA GLU A 105 -5.81 -1.58 15.10
C GLU A 105 -4.77 -0.50 14.79
N VAL A 106 -3.56 -0.91 14.40
CA VAL A 106 -2.46 0.04 14.13
C VAL A 106 -2.63 0.66 12.76
N PHE A 107 -2.74 -0.17 11.73
CA PHE A 107 -2.74 0.30 10.34
C PHE A 107 -4.11 0.81 9.89
N GLY A 108 -5.19 0.42 10.55
CA GLY A 108 -6.50 1.05 10.36
C GLY A 108 -6.45 2.53 10.75
N LYS A 109 -5.89 2.84 11.92
CA LYS A 109 -5.69 4.24 12.34
C LYS A 109 -4.78 5.01 11.40
N VAL A 110 -3.68 4.39 10.96
CA VAL A 110 -2.76 5.01 10.00
C VAL A 110 -3.47 5.32 8.67
N ALA A 111 -4.34 4.43 8.20
CA ALA A 111 -5.17 4.68 7.02
C ALA A 111 -6.12 5.88 7.24
N ASP A 112 -6.76 5.94 8.42
CA ASP A 112 -7.67 7.02 8.76
C ASP A 112 -6.93 8.37 8.80
N GLU A 113 -5.70 8.43 9.35
CA GLU A 113 -4.84 9.62 9.32
C GLU A 113 -4.44 10.03 7.89
N MET A 114 -4.10 9.07 7.03
CA MET A 114 -3.83 9.34 5.60
C MET A 114 -5.08 9.91 4.90
N LEU A 115 -6.25 9.32 5.16
CA LEU A 115 -7.50 9.74 4.55
C LEU A 115 -7.90 11.16 4.94
N GLN A 116 -7.68 11.59 6.19
CA GLN A 116 -7.85 13.00 6.57
C GLN A 116 -7.04 13.94 5.67
N GLY A 117 -5.84 13.49 5.30
CA GLY A 117 -4.94 14.18 4.37
C GLY A 117 -5.27 13.98 2.89
N PHE A 118 -6.33 13.27 2.51
CA PHE A 118 -6.71 12.96 1.11
C PHE A 118 -8.10 13.46 0.72
N LEU A 119 -9.04 13.44 1.66
CA LEU A 119 -10.44 13.79 1.43
C LEU A 119 -10.60 15.22 0.89
N ALA A 120 -11.58 15.39 0.00
CA ALA A 120 -12.02 16.71 -0.45
C ALA A 120 -12.53 17.54 0.75
N ARG A 121 -12.26 18.85 0.73
CA ARG A 121 -12.76 19.81 1.73
C ARG A 121 -14.08 20.41 1.31
#